data_AF-A0A2G2PEE1-F1
#
_entry.id   AF-A0A2G2PEE1-F1
#
_cell.length_a   1.000
_cell.length_b   1.000
_cell.length_c   1.000
_cell.angle_alpha   90.00
_cell.angle_beta   90.00
_cell.angle_gamma   90.00
#
_symmetry.space_group_name_H-M   'P 1'
#
loop_
_entity.id
_entity.type
_entity.pdbx_description
1 polymer ?
#
loop_
_entity_poly.entity_id
_entity_poly.type
_entity_poly.pdbx_seq_one_letter_code
_entity_poly.pdbx_strand_id
1 'polypeptide(L)' 'MKVHRSGYYQWLKKPVSNRELENQELLIKIKEAYQDSNGIYGHRNILKDLKEIGIHVNKKRVARLMSEASLYGVGTYKT' A
#
# COMPACT_ATOMS: atom_id res chain seq x y z
N MET A 1 6.96 -23.18 -15.94
CA MET A 1 8.03 -22.15 -15.84
C MET A 1 7.36 -20.79 -15.75
N LYS A 2 7.99 -19.81 -15.09
CA LYS A 2 7.83 -18.35 -15.32
C LYS A 2 6.57 -17.70 -14.71
N VAL A 3 6.60 -16.66 -13.88
CA VAL A 3 7.59 -15.77 -13.21
C VAL A 3 6.71 -14.91 -12.26
N HIS A 4 7.07 -14.34 -11.10
CA HIS A 4 8.32 -14.19 -10.37
C HIS A 4 8.01 -13.59 -8.97
N ARG A 5 8.78 -13.91 -7.94
CA ARG A 5 8.77 -13.23 -6.62
C ARG A 5 9.55 -11.89 -6.65
N SER A 6 9.65 -11.23 -7.81
CA SER A 6 10.74 -10.29 -8.08
C SER A 6 10.40 -8.80 -8.09
N GLY A 7 9.21 -8.40 -7.66
CA GLY A 7 8.95 -6.98 -7.36
C GLY A 7 9.28 -6.61 -5.91
N TYR A 8 9.19 -7.58 -5.01
CA TYR A 8 9.14 -7.38 -3.56
C TYR A 8 10.43 -6.75 -2.97
N TYR A 9 11.57 -6.87 -3.66
CA TYR A 9 12.86 -6.33 -3.21
C TYR A 9 13.50 -5.29 -4.16
N GLN A 10 12.83 -4.88 -5.26
CA GLN A 10 13.53 -4.13 -6.32
C GLN A 10 13.70 -2.62 -6.04
N TRP A 11 13.06 -2.09 -5.00
CA TRP A 11 13.21 -0.71 -4.51
C TRP A 11 14.55 -0.41 -3.78
N LEU A 12 15.40 -1.41 -3.57
CA LEU A 12 16.54 -1.36 -2.65
C LEU A 12 17.80 -0.61 -3.14
N LYS A 13 17.76 0.11 -4.27
CA LYS A 13 18.98 0.70 -4.88
C LYS A 13 18.88 2.18 -5.27
N LYS A 14 18.22 3.01 -4.48
CA LYS A 14 18.42 4.48 -4.50
C LYS A 14 18.62 4.99 -3.08
N PRO A 15 19.42 6.05 -2.85
CA PRO A 15 19.45 6.72 -1.56
C PRO A 15 18.03 7.19 -1.26
N VAL A 16 17.39 6.50 -0.31
CA VAL A 16 16.01 6.71 0.08
C VAL A 16 15.92 8.06 0.77
N SER A 17 15.16 8.98 0.18
CA SER A 17 14.81 10.24 0.86
C SER A 17 14.00 9.92 2.12
N ASN A 18 14.04 10.77 3.14
CA ASN A 18 13.20 10.62 4.35
C ASN A 18 11.71 10.40 4.00
N ARG A 19 11.23 11.06 2.94
CA ARG A 19 9.86 10.86 2.44
C ARG A 19 9.62 9.47 1.87
N GLU A 20 10.63 8.89 1.24
CA GLU A 20 10.55 7.54 0.72
C GLU A 20 10.50 6.56 1.89
N LEU A 21 11.38 6.70 2.90
CA LEU A 21 11.33 5.90 4.13
C LEU A 21 9.95 5.93 4.80
N GLU A 22 9.36 7.11 4.98
CA GLU A 22 7.99 7.20 5.51
C GLU A 22 6.96 6.50 4.61
N ASN A 23 7.11 6.59 3.28
CA ASN A 23 6.23 5.86 2.36
C ASN A 23 6.42 4.35 2.49
N GLN A 24 7.65 3.88 2.74
CA GLN A 24 7.96 2.48 2.97
C GLN A 24 7.25 1.95 4.21
N GLU A 25 7.38 2.67 5.34
CA GLU A 25 6.71 2.33 6.60
C GLU A 25 5.19 2.35 6.46
N LEU A 26 4.65 3.40 5.82
CA LEU A 26 3.22 3.51 5.56
C LEU A 26 2.72 2.38 4.65
N LEU A 27 3.50 1.97 3.66
CA LEU A 27 3.14 0.88 2.76
C LEU A 27 3.08 -0.47 3.48
N ILE A 28 3.93 -0.70 4.48
CA ILE A 28 3.86 -1.89 5.34
C ILE A 28 2.51 -1.93 6.06
N LYS A 29 2.12 -0.82 6.70
CA LYS A 29 0.84 -0.69 7.41
C LYS A 29 -0.37 -0.88 6.48
N ILE A 30 -0.30 -0.33 5.27
CA ILE A 30 -1.32 -0.52 4.23
C ILE A 30 -1.45 -2.01 3.85
N LYS A 31 -0.34 -2.73 3.71
CA LYS A 31 -0.34 -4.16 3.36
C LYS A 31 -0.91 -5.02 4.49
N GLU A 32 -0.57 -4.71 5.74
CA GLU A 32 -1.14 -5.37 6.93
C GLU A 32 -2.67 -5.23 6.93
N ALA A 33 -3.19 -3.99 6.90
CA ALA A 33 -4.64 -3.75 6.87
C ALA A 33 -5.34 -4.39 5.65
N TYR A 34 -4.67 -4.39 4.49
CA TYR A 34 -5.20 -5.04 3.29
C TYR A 34 -5.27 -6.56 3.45
N GLN A 35 -4.25 -7.18 4.04
CA GLN A 35 -4.22 -8.61 4.33
C GLN A 35 -5.25 -9.00 5.38
N ASP A 36 -5.41 -8.21 6.44
CA ASP A 36 -6.43 -8.41 7.49
C ASP A 36 -7.85 -8.35 6.91
N SER A 37 -8.07 -7.55 5.87
CA SER A 37 -9.32 -7.48 5.12
C SER A 37 -9.52 -8.59 4.08
N ASN A 38 -8.61 -9.57 4.00
CA ASN A 38 -8.54 -10.57 2.93
C ASN A 38 -8.48 -9.98 1.50
N GLY A 39 -7.91 -8.78 1.37
CA GLY A 39 -7.83 -8.06 0.10
C GLY A 39 -9.16 -7.51 -0.42
N ILE A 40 -10.20 -7.46 0.41
CA ILE A 40 -11.50 -6.90 0.04
C ILE A 40 -11.44 -5.37 0.02
N TYR A 41 -10.66 -4.77 0.93
CA TYR A 41 -10.69 -3.33 1.15
C TYR A 41 -9.88 -2.53 0.12
N GLY A 42 -10.52 -1.51 -0.43
CA GLY A 42 -9.84 -0.46 -1.21
C GLY A 42 -9.33 0.68 -0.31
N HIS A 43 -8.65 1.66 -0.93
CA HIS A 43 -7.99 2.77 -0.23
C HIS A 43 -8.88 3.57 0.73
N ARG A 44 -10.20 3.59 0.54
CA ARG A 44 -11.14 4.27 1.44
C ARG A 44 -11.27 3.56 2.78
N ASN A 45 -11.33 2.22 2.77
CA ASN A 45 -11.45 1.42 3.99
C ASN A 45 -10.09 1.30 4.68
N ILE A 46 -9.02 1.05 3.90
CA ILE A 46 -7.65 1.07 4.43
C ILE A 46 -7.33 2.40 5.11
N LEU A 47 -7.79 3.55 4.57
CA LEU A 47 -7.63 4.84 5.22
C LEU A 47 -8.36 4.93 6.58
N LYS A 48 -9.50 4.25 6.75
CA LYS A 48 -10.20 4.20 8.03
C LYS A 48 -9.41 3.35 9.02
N ASP A 49 -8.96 2.18 8.61
CA ASP A 49 -8.16 1.28 9.45
C ASP A 49 -6.86 1.98 9.91
N LEU A 50 -6.19 2.69 8.99
CA LEU A 50 -5.02 3.51 9.32
C LEU A 50 -5.33 4.60 10.35
N LYS A 51 -6.50 5.25 10.27
CA LYS A 51 -6.91 6.26 11.26
C LYS A 51 -7.21 5.65 12.62
N GLU A 52 -7.81 4.47 12.66
CA GLU A 52 -8.11 3.75 13.91
C GLU A 52 -6.84 3.39 14.68
N ILE A 53 -5.76 3.05 13.98
CA ILE A 53 -4.43 2.82 14.58
C ILE A 53 -3.62 4.13 14.79
N GLY A 54 -4.25 5.30 14.62
CA GLY A 54 -3.64 6.61 14.88
C GLY A 54 -2.83 7.22 13.73
N ILE A 55 -2.77 6.57 12.56
CA ILE A 55 -2.02 7.04 11.39
C ILE A 55 -2.86 8.02 10.57
N HIS A 56 -2.49 9.30 10.64
CA HIS A 56 -3.17 10.38 9.93
C HIS A 56 -2.48 10.68 8.60
N VAL A 57 -3.02 10.14 7.51
CA VAL A 57 -2.47 10.32 6.15
C VAL A 57 -3.53 10.78 5.15
N ASN A 58 -3.09 11.47 4.11
CA ASN A 58 -3.99 11.94 3.05
C ASN A 58 -4.48 10.75 2.21
N LYS A 59 -5.78 10.72 1.89
CA LYS A 59 -6.40 9.72 0.99
C LYS A 59 -5.65 9.56 -0.34
N LYS A 60 -5.11 10.65 -0.91
CA LYS A 60 -4.34 10.60 -2.16
C LYS A 60 -3.02 9.85 -2.00
N ARG A 61 -2.36 9.98 -0.84
CA ARG A 61 -1.10 9.27 -0.52
C ARG A 61 -1.38 7.76 -0.42
N VAL A 62 -2.43 7.38 0.30
CA VAL A 62 -2.85 5.96 0.43
C VAL A 62 -3.23 5.37 -0.93
N ALA A 63 -4.07 6.07 -1.71
CA ALA A 63 -4.48 5.60 -3.04
C ALA A 63 -3.29 5.42 -3.99
N ARG A 64 -2.34 6.37 -3.99
CA ARG A 64 -1.10 6.27 -4.78
C ARG A 64 -0.27 5.06 -4.36
N LEU A 65 0.00 4.89 -3.07
CA LEU A 65 0.82 3.78 -2.56
C LEU A 65 0.16 2.42 -2.80
N MET A 66 -1.16 2.31 -2.66
CA MET A 66 -1.90 1.10 -3.01
C MET A 66 -1.81 0.80 -4.50
N SER A 67 -1.97 1.82 -5.36
CA SER A 67 -1.83 1.64 -6.81
C SER A 67 -0.42 1.23 -7.22
N GLU A 68 0.61 1.87 -6.66
CA GLU A 68 2.03 1.52 -6.88
C GLU A 68 2.33 0.09 -6.42
N ALA A 69 1.69 -0.37 -5.34
CA ALA A 69 1.81 -1.74 -4.83
C ALA A 69 0.83 -2.75 -5.46
N SER A 70 0.05 -2.33 -6.47
CA SER A 70 -0.97 -3.17 -7.13
C SER A 70 -2.01 -3.78 -6.16
N LEU A 71 -2.35 -3.05 -5.10
CA LEU A 71 -3.37 -3.42 -4.12
C LEU A 71 -4.70 -2.78 -4.50
N TYR A 72 -5.69 -3.60 -4.85
CA TYR A 72 -6.99 -3.15 -5.31
C TYR A 72 -8.08 -3.92 -4.57
N GLY A 73 -9.00 -3.20 -3.95
CA GLY A 73 -10.13 -3.82 -3.28
C GLY A 73 -11.07 -4.50 -4.29
N VAL A 74 -11.82 -5.49 -3.82
CA VAL A 74 -12.83 -6.17 -4.62
C VAL A 74 -13.90 -5.14 -5.04
N GLY A 75 -14.05 -4.94 -6.36
CA GLY A 75 -15.03 -4.01 -6.93
C GLY A 75 -14.47 -2.68 -7.46
N THR A 76 -13.16 -2.42 -7.36
CA THR A 76 -12.57 -1.29 -8.10
C THR A 76 -12.27 -1.68 -9.55
N TYR A 77 -12.97 -1.07 -10.51
CA TYR A 77 -12.71 -1.27 -11.93
C TYR A 77 -11.32 -0.78 -12.30
N LYS A 78 -10.52 -1.66 -12.93
CA LYS A 78 -9.30 -1.28 -13.64
C LYS A 78 -9.75 -0.63 -14.94
N THR A 79 -9.74 0.70 -15.00
CA THR A 79 -9.85 1.42 -16.29
C THR A 79 -8.52 1.30 -17.03
#